data_AF-A0A7C6E790-F1
#
_entry.id   AF-A0A7C6E790-F1
#
_cell.length_a   1.000
_cell.length_b   1.000
_cell.length_c   1.000
_cell.angle_alpha   90.00
_cell.angle_beta   90.00
_cell.angle_gamma   90.00
#
_symmetry.space_group_name_H-M   'P 1'
#
loop_
_entity.id
_entity.type
_entity.pdbx_description
1 polymer ?
#
loop_
_entity_poly.entity_id
_entity_poly.type
_entity_poly.pdbx_seq_one_letter_code
_entity_poly.pdbx_strand_id
1 'polypeptide(L)'
;MSESAAYIPAFSERMIKKHHVAVMLLHWFNALVWLAELVTGAALIQSDRFRFAPQWYVELVTGIFGTRANMLRFHIAVGLTWIGVLLVYGIFGWRTYLGEEVLKREIALDRDDVNWLRIRILRMLGRSHEPLPPQGIYNAGQKLFALTVYAMVPLIAASGLIMSFHWGPAALVGWAVVVHFMAVAVVVSGLMVHVYMGAVFPEEKPAFFSMITGVVPEAYAYKHHRKWWEEVKRLERKRAAGELEEATRRTPSRLWAALRAREYWPAYWAGLGLGLTLLAAFLLVGQGLGASGGFTRYLAFLIQLLVPDYAASHPYWSNYVQADRPILMDFLVLELIGVALGGFVSGWLAGRLRWTTDRGPAIPARTRWALAFAGGLLSGFGARMARGCTSGLALSGGATLSVGAFVFMLSVFLAAFAGAYLLRRVWL
;
A
#
# COMPACT_ATOMS: atom_id res chain seq x y z
N MET A 1 19.26 -44.58 22.81
CA MET A 1 19.53 -43.86 21.54
C MET A 1 18.23 -43.86 20.72
N SER A 2 17.17 -43.24 21.26
CA SER A 2 16.72 -41.85 21.02
C SER A 2 16.03 -41.67 19.66
N GLU A 3 14.71 -41.80 19.67
CA GLU A 3 13.78 -41.38 18.61
C GLU A 3 13.99 -39.91 18.14
N SER A 4 14.80 -39.11 18.83
CA SER A 4 15.06 -37.72 18.47
C SER A 4 15.86 -37.52 17.17
N ALA A 5 16.62 -38.53 16.71
CA ALA A 5 17.49 -38.37 15.55
C ALA A 5 16.75 -38.52 14.21
N ALA A 6 15.70 -39.35 14.17
CA ALA A 6 14.86 -39.56 12.98
C ALA A 6 13.76 -38.48 12.82
N TYR A 7 13.46 -37.73 13.89
CA TYR A 7 12.41 -36.71 13.90
C TYR A 7 12.82 -35.36 13.26
N ILE A 8 14.12 -35.03 13.24
CA ILE A 8 14.64 -33.72 12.79
C ILE A 8 14.47 -33.46 11.27
N PRO A 9 14.63 -34.44 10.36
CA PRO A 9 14.48 -34.19 8.92
C PRO A 9 13.06 -33.76 8.52
N ALA A 10 12.03 -34.38 9.10
CA ALA A 10 10.62 -34.11 8.78
C ALA A 10 10.14 -32.71 9.22
N PHE A 11 10.78 -32.11 10.24
CA PHE A 11 10.50 -30.75 10.70
C PHE A 11 11.00 -29.66 9.73
N SER A 12 11.94 -29.97 8.83
CA SER A 12 12.56 -28.97 7.96
C SER A 12 11.73 -28.62 6.73
N GLU A 13 10.90 -29.54 6.24
CA GLU A 13 10.13 -29.36 4.99
C GLU A 13 8.73 -28.77 5.20
N ARG A 14 8.14 -28.94 6.39
CA ARG A 14 6.79 -28.45 6.66
C ARG A 14 6.75 -26.94 6.85
N MET A 15 5.90 -26.26 6.09
CA MET A 15 5.70 -24.82 6.17
C MET A 15 4.48 -24.47 7.02
N ILE A 16 4.62 -23.49 7.91
CA ILE A 16 3.54 -22.94 8.75
C ILE A 16 3.25 -21.51 8.31
N LYS A 17 1.96 -21.17 8.20
CA LYS A 17 1.52 -19.81 7.90
C LYS A 17 1.81 -18.88 9.09
N LYS A 18 2.67 -17.88 8.86
CA LYS A 18 3.03 -16.86 9.84
C LYS A 18 2.24 -15.57 9.64
N HIS A 19 2.13 -15.06 8.42
CA HIS A 19 1.49 -13.78 8.14
C HIS A 19 0.25 -13.91 7.23
N HIS A 20 -0.75 -13.09 7.50
CA HIS A 20 -1.90 -12.92 6.63
C HIS A 20 -1.55 -11.98 5.46
N VAL A 21 -2.17 -12.18 4.29
CA VAL A 21 -1.91 -11.37 3.09
C VAL A 21 -2.15 -9.87 3.35
N ALA A 22 -3.19 -9.54 4.11
CA ALA A 22 -3.48 -8.15 4.49
C ALA A 22 -2.33 -7.50 5.29
N VAL A 23 -1.71 -8.24 6.21
CA VAL A 23 -0.59 -7.75 7.04
C VAL A 23 0.65 -7.53 6.17
N MET A 24 0.94 -8.45 5.25
CA MET A 24 2.06 -8.31 4.31
C MET A 24 1.88 -7.10 3.40
N LEU A 25 0.69 -6.92 2.82
CA LEU A 25 0.38 -5.78 1.97
C LEU A 25 0.50 -4.46 2.72
N LEU A 26 -0.07 -4.39 3.93
CA LEU A 26 0.01 -3.19 4.77
C LEU A 26 1.46 -2.87 5.16
N HIS A 27 2.26 -3.88 5.46
CA HIS A 27 3.69 -3.71 5.72
C HIS A 27 4.41 -3.11 4.52
N TRP A 28 4.28 -3.69 3.33
CA TRP A 28 4.98 -3.20 2.13
C TRP A 28 4.47 -1.83 1.67
N PHE A 29 3.18 -1.56 1.83
CA PHE A 29 2.63 -0.22 1.66
C PHE A 29 3.34 0.78 2.58
N ASN A 30 3.42 0.47 3.89
CA ASN A 30 4.12 1.33 4.84
C ASN A 30 5.60 1.48 4.49
N ALA A 31 6.29 0.41 4.12
CA ALA A 31 7.71 0.46 3.76
C ALA A 31 7.97 1.38 2.56
N LEU A 32 7.13 1.30 1.52
CA LEU A 32 7.26 2.15 0.32
C LEU A 32 6.93 3.60 0.60
N VAL A 33 5.88 3.86 1.38
CA VAL A 33 5.52 5.22 1.83
C VAL A 33 6.66 5.80 2.64
N TRP A 34 7.14 5.10 3.68
CA TRP A 34 8.23 5.56 4.52
C TRP A 34 9.50 5.81 3.72
N LEU A 35 9.80 5.00 2.70
CA LEU A 35 10.92 5.27 1.81
C LEU A 35 10.75 6.61 1.08
N ALA A 36 9.58 6.88 0.49
CA ALA A 36 9.29 8.15 -0.18
C ALA A 36 9.33 9.35 0.79
N GLU A 37 8.72 9.21 1.98
CA GLU A 37 8.65 10.23 3.02
C GLU A 37 10.01 10.54 3.62
N LEU A 38 10.83 9.53 3.90
CA LEU A 38 12.18 9.73 4.42
C LEU A 38 13.08 10.35 3.35
N VAL A 39 12.94 9.93 2.08
CA VAL A 39 13.75 10.50 0.99
C VAL A 39 13.48 12.00 0.84
N THR A 40 12.20 12.37 0.79
CA THR A 40 11.77 13.76 0.65
C THR A 40 11.99 14.58 1.92
N GLY A 41 11.67 14.02 3.09
CA GLY A 41 11.88 14.65 4.39
C GLY A 41 13.35 14.97 4.66
N ALA A 42 14.27 14.04 4.39
CA ALA A 42 15.71 14.27 4.56
C ALA A 42 16.24 15.39 3.66
N ALA A 43 15.69 15.54 2.44
CA ALA A 43 16.06 16.61 1.52
C ALA A 43 15.43 17.97 1.91
N LEU A 44 14.27 17.97 2.59
CA LEU A 44 13.60 19.17 3.07
C LEU A 44 14.27 19.77 4.33
N ILE A 45 15.00 18.97 5.12
CA ILE A 45 15.73 19.44 6.32
C ILE A 45 17.01 20.19 5.91
N GLN A 46 16.84 21.47 5.60
CA GLN A 46 17.95 22.37 5.30
C GLN A 46 17.84 23.68 6.07
N SER A 47 18.97 24.11 6.64
CA SER A 47 19.19 25.49 7.08
C SER A 47 20.57 25.94 6.63
N ASP A 48 20.80 27.25 6.62
CA ASP A 48 22.10 27.82 6.21
C ASP A 48 23.25 27.38 7.12
N ARG A 49 22.94 26.92 8.34
CA ARG A 49 23.92 26.49 9.36
C ARG A 49 24.00 24.99 9.58
N PHE A 50 22.96 24.25 9.19
CA PHE A 50 22.84 22.82 9.43
C PHE A 50 22.17 22.15 8.23
N ARG A 51 22.87 21.17 7.64
CA ARG A 51 22.38 20.32 6.56
C ARG A 51 22.42 18.88 7.05
N PHE A 52 21.27 18.22 7.08
CA PHE A 52 21.19 16.83 7.50
C PHE A 52 21.71 15.88 6.41
N ALA A 53 21.31 16.11 5.16
CA ALA A 53 21.76 15.33 4.01
C ALA A 53 22.89 16.04 3.23
N PRO A 54 23.81 15.27 2.60
CA PRO A 54 24.83 15.83 1.72
C PRO A 54 24.24 16.64 0.56
N GLN A 55 25.00 17.61 0.06
CA GLN A 55 24.55 18.50 -1.01
C GLN A 55 24.11 17.75 -2.28
N TRP A 56 24.90 16.77 -2.72
CA TRP A 56 24.59 15.96 -3.90
C TRP A 56 23.23 15.24 -3.79
N TYR A 57 22.86 14.81 -2.58
CA TYR A 57 21.60 14.12 -2.33
C TYR A 57 20.44 15.10 -2.45
N VAL A 58 20.58 16.29 -1.88
CA VAL A 58 19.54 17.32 -1.94
C VAL A 58 19.34 17.77 -3.38
N GLU A 59 20.42 17.98 -4.13
CA GLU A 59 20.36 18.36 -5.55
C GLU A 59 19.70 17.26 -6.39
N LEU A 60 20.04 16.00 -6.16
CA LEU A 60 19.41 14.85 -6.82
C LEU A 60 17.90 14.83 -6.57
N VAL A 61 17.48 14.85 -5.30
CA VAL A 61 16.05 14.75 -4.94
C VAL A 61 15.30 16.01 -5.40
N THR A 62 15.86 17.20 -5.20
CA THR A 62 15.24 18.45 -5.67
C THR A 62 15.11 18.45 -7.19
N GLY A 63 16.09 17.91 -7.92
CA GLY A 63 16.05 17.73 -9.37
C GLY A 63 14.88 16.86 -9.84
N ILE A 64 14.57 15.79 -9.11
CA ILE A 64 13.40 14.93 -9.40
C ILE A 64 12.08 15.70 -9.29
N PHE A 65 11.97 16.60 -8.32
CA PHE A 65 10.73 17.37 -8.07
C PHE A 65 10.71 18.75 -8.77
N GLY A 66 11.83 19.16 -9.38
CA GLY A 66 12.05 20.47 -9.98
C GLY A 66 12.25 21.59 -8.96
N THR A 67 11.33 21.71 -7.99
CA THR A 67 11.41 22.72 -6.92
C THR A 67 11.19 22.10 -5.54
N ARG A 68 11.69 22.78 -4.51
CA ARG A 68 11.45 22.36 -3.11
C ARG A 68 9.97 22.46 -2.73
N ALA A 69 9.25 23.43 -3.29
CA ALA A 69 7.81 23.57 -3.07
C ALA A 69 7.04 22.35 -3.61
N ASN A 70 7.46 21.83 -4.76
CA ASN A 70 6.89 20.62 -5.36
C ASN A 70 7.20 19.38 -4.53
N MET A 71 8.43 19.25 -4.05
CA MET A 71 8.84 18.20 -3.13
C MET A 71 8.03 18.22 -1.84
N LEU A 72 7.83 19.41 -1.24
CA LEU A 72 7.01 19.58 -0.05
C LEU A 72 5.55 19.18 -0.30
N ARG A 73 4.96 19.60 -1.42
CA ARG A 73 3.59 19.19 -1.79
C ARG A 73 3.47 17.68 -1.98
N PHE A 74 4.47 17.04 -2.58
CA PHE A 74 4.52 15.59 -2.71
C PHE A 74 4.59 14.89 -1.35
N HIS A 75 5.48 15.35 -0.46
CA HIS A 75 5.61 14.86 0.92
C HIS A 75 4.26 14.96 1.67
N ILE A 76 3.60 16.12 1.60
CA ILE A 76 2.28 16.30 2.20
C ILE A 76 1.24 15.34 1.57
N ALA A 77 1.22 15.19 0.25
CA ALA A 77 0.24 14.34 -0.44
C ALA A 77 0.41 12.85 -0.10
N VAL A 78 1.65 12.36 -0.04
CA VAL A 78 1.95 10.98 0.34
C VAL A 78 1.60 10.77 1.82
N GLY A 79 1.92 11.73 2.69
CA GLY A 79 1.59 11.68 4.12
C GLY A 79 0.09 11.66 4.38
N LEU A 80 -0.69 12.48 3.66
CA LEU A 80 -2.15 12.47 3.73
C LEU A 80 -2.73 11.15 3.23
N THR A 81 -2.18 10.59 2.16
CA THR A 81 -2.58 9.27 1.64
C THR A 81 -2.31 8.17 2.68
N TRP A 82 -1.15 8.21 3.31
CA TRP A 82 -0.76 7.29 4.37
C TRP A 82 -1.71 7.36 5.57
N ILE A 83 -2.00 8.57 6.06
CA ILE A 83 -2.98 8.79 7.14
C ILE A 83 -4.35 8.25 6.74
N GLY A 84 -4.82 8.54 5.52
CA GLY A 84 -6.11 8.05 5.01
C GLY A 84 -6.20 6.53 5.00
N VAL A 85 -5.18 5.84 4.48
CA VAL A 85 -5.13 4.36 4.46
C VAL A 85 -5.08 3.78 5.88
N LEU A 86 -4.30 4.39 6.79
CA LEU A 86 -4.26 3.96 8.18
C LEU A 86 -5.59 4.18 8.91
N LEU A 87 -6.31 5.27 8.64
CA LEU A 87 -7.63 5.52 9.20
C LEU A 87 -8.65 4.50 8.71
N VAL A 88 -8.65 4.17 7.42
CA VAL A 88 -9.52 3.10 6.87
C VAL A 88 -9.19 1.77 7.54
N TYR A 89 -7.92 1.40 7.63
CA TYR A 89 -7.52 0.15 8.29
C TYR A 89 -7.84 0.16 9.79
N GLY A 90 -7.66 1.30 10.45
CA GLY A 90 -8.01 1.51 11.85
C GLY A 90 -9.51 1.31 12.09
N ILE A 91 -10.37 2.04 11.36
CA ILE A 91 -11.81 2.05 11.56
C ILE A 91 -12.44 0.68 11.20
N PHE A 92 -12.12 0.16 10.02
CA PHE A 92 -12.73 -1.08 9.52
C PHE A 92 -12.04 -2.34 10.05
N GLY A 93 -10.75 -2.25 10.38
CA GLY A 93 -9.95 -3.33 10.96
C GLY A 93 -9.99 -3.43 12.48
N TRP A 94 -10.52 -2.42 13.20
CA TRP A 94 -10.52 -2.40 14.67
C TRP A 94 -11.14 -3.67 15.27
N ARG A 95 -12.35 -3.99 14.82
CA ARG A 95 -13.15 -5.11 15.32
C ARG A 95 -12.73 -6.48 14.79
N THR A 96 -11.97 -6.52 13.70
CA THR A 96 -11.64 -7.77 12.99
C THR A 96 -10.21 -8.23 13.23
N TYR A 97 -9.25 -7.32 13.36
CA TYR A 97 -7.81 -7.66 13.45
C TYR A 97 -7.07 -6.90 14.55
N LEU A 98 -7.31 -5.60 14.73
CA LEU A 98 -6.47 -4.76 15.60
C LEU A 98 -6.70 -5.02 17.11
N GLY A 99 -7.96 -5.13 17.53
CA GLY A 99 -8.29 -5.20 18.97
C GLY A 99 -7.90 -6.51 19.66
N GLU A 100 -8.21 -7.65 19.06
CA GLU A 100 -7.91 -8.96 19.67
C GLU A 100 -6.60 -9.59 19.18
N GLU A 101 -6.30 -9.50 17.88
CA GLU A 101 -5.14 -10.17 17.30
C GLU A 101 -3.88 -9.35 17.52
N VAL A 102 -3.88 -8.07 17.15
CA VAL A 102 -2.68 -7.22 17.24
C VAL A 102 -2.37 -6.81 18.70
N LEU A 103 -3.32 -6.19 19.40
CA LEU A 103 -3.10 -5.65 20.75
C LEU A 103 -2.85 -6.73 21.82
N LYS A 104 -3.65 -7.81 21.83
CA LYS A 104 -3.55 -8.83 22.89
C LYS A 104 -2.57 -9.95 22.55
N ARG A 105 -2.41 -10.31 21.27
CA ARG A 105 -1.63 -11.50 20.88
C ARG A 105 -0.27 -11.15 20.30
N GLU A 106 -0.14 -10.07 19.55
CA GLU A 106 1.11 -9.70 18.89
C GLU A 106 1.97 -8.72 19.71
N ILE A 107 1.39 -7.70 20.35
CA ILE A 107 2.14 -6.63 21.01
C ILE A 107 2.24 -6.80 22.53
N ALA A 108 1.25 -7.45 23.17
CA ALA A 108 1.23 -7.59 24.62
C ALA A 108 2.52 -8.23 25.15
N LEU A 109 3.19 -7.51 26.05
CA LEU A 109 4.40 -7.97 26.72
C LEU A 109 4.01 -8.88 27.89
N ASP A 110 4.59 -10.08 27.91
CA ASP A 110 4.47 -11.01 29.04
C ASP A 110 5.74 -11.02 29.92
N ARG A 111 5.71 -11.80 31.01
CA ARG A 111 6.84 -11.89 31.95
C ARG A 111 8.10 -12.44 31.28
N ASP A 112 7.96 -13.34 30.31
CA ASP A 112 9.11 -13.91 29.62
C ASP A 112 9.69 -12.91 28.62
N ASP A 113 8.88 -12.02 28.04
CA ASP A 113 9.37 -10.93 27.20
C ASP A 113 10.25 -9.95 28.00
N VAL A 114 9.84 -9.58 29.21
CA VAL A 114 10.64 -8.72 30.11
C VAL A 114 11.95 -9.40 30.51
N ASN A 115 11.89 -10.69 30.89
CA ASN A 115 13.07 -11.47 31.19
C ASN A 115 13.99 -11.62 29.98
N TRP A 116 13.42 -11.80 28.79
CA TRP A 116 14.17 -11.90 27.53
C TRP A 116 14.93 -10.61 27.25
N LEU A 117 14.30 -9.44 27.39
CA LEU A 117 14.97 -8.15 27.21
C LEU A 117 16.14 -7.98 28.19
N ARG A 118 15.91 -8.29 29.48
CA ARG A 118 16.95 -8.23 30.51
C ARG A 118 18.14 -9.13 30.18
N ILE A 119 17.89 -10.41 29.89
CA ILE A 119 18.94 -11.40 29.58
C ILE A 119 19.66 -11.02 28.28
N ARG A 120 18.93 -10.54 27.27
CA ARG A 120 19.52 -10.14 25.99
C ARG A 120 20.46 -8.95 26.15
N ILE A 121 20.08 -7.93 26.93
CA ILE A 121 20.95 -6.80 27.25
C ILE A 121 22.19 -7.27 28.02
N LEU A 122 22.02 -8.12 29.03
CA LEU A 122 23.15 -8.65 29.79
C LEU A 122 24.10 -9.49 28.92
N ARG A 123 23.59 -10.28 27.98
CA ARG A 123 24.41 -11.01 26.98
C ARG A 123 25.17 -10.06 26.06
N MET A 124 24.53 -9.00 25.56
CA MET A 124 25.21 -7.98 24.74
C MET A 124 26.35 -7.30 25.50
N LEU A 125 26.21 -7.14 26.81
CA LEU A 125 27.25 -6.60 27.70
C LEU A 125 28.27 -7.66 28.18
N GLY A 126 28.17 -8.92 27.71
CA GLY A 126 29.05 -10.03 28.12
C GLY A 126 28.84 -10.51 29.56
N ARG A 127 27.74 -10.13 30.22
CA ARG A 127 27.46 -10.35 31.65
C ARG A 127 26.54 -11.54 31.94
N SER A 128 25.99 -12.21 30.94
CA SER A 128 25.16 -13.40 31.13
C SER A 128 25.28 -14.36 29.94
N HIS A 129 25.20 -15.66 30.23
CA HIS A 129 25.13 -16.75 29.25
C HIS A 129 23.84 -17.58 29.40
N GLU A 130 22.92 -17.14 30.26
CA GLU A 130 21.66 -17.85 30.52
C GLU A 130 20.82 -17.98 29.25
N PRO A 131 20.17 -19.14 29.00
CA PRO A 131 19.32 -19.36 27.82
C PRO A 131 18.21 -18.31 27.72
N LEU A 132 17.90 -17.87 26.49
CA LEU A 132 16.83 -16.91 26.28
C LEU A 132 15.47 -17.56 26.55
N PRO A 133 14.54 -16.88 27.24
CA PRO A 133 13.18 -17.39 27.46
C PRO A 133 12.44 -17.67 26.14
N PRO A 134 11.50 -18.62 26.13
CA PRO A 134 10.71 -18.93 24.94
C PRO A 134 9.86 -17.72 24.52
N GLN A 135 9.73 -17.51 23.20
CA GLN A 135 9.09 -16.33 22.62
C GLN A 135 7.81 -16.68 21.83
N GLY A 136 6.93 -15.70 21.68
CA GLY A 136 5.71 -15.77 20.87
C GLY A 136 5.97 -15.64 19.37
N ILE A 137 4.94 -15.25 18.61
CA ILE A 137 5.02 -15.08 17.15
C ILE A 137 6.04 -13.99 16.76
N TYR A 138 6.14 -12.97 17.61
CA TYR A 138 7.20 -11.96 17.62
C TYR A 138 7.98 -12.06 18.93
N ASN A 139 9.28 -11.83 18.84
CA ASN A 139 10.14 -11.74 20.03
C ASN A 139 9.99 -10.37 20.73
N ALA A 140 10.46 -10.26 21.97
CA ALA A 140 10.33 -9.07 22.78
C ALA A 140 10.95 -7.81 22.15
N GLY A 141 12.05 -7.95 21.41
CA GLY A 141 12.65 -6.84 20.66
C GLY A 141 11.76 -6.35 19.51
N GLN A 142 11.16 -7.27 18.75
CA GLN A 142 10.18 -6.96 17.70
C GLN A 142 8.93 -6.30 18.29
N LYS A 143 8.43 -6.81 19.43
CA LYS A 143 7.29 -6.21 20.14
C LYS A 143 7.59 -4.80 20.63
N LEU A 144 8.77 -4.57 21.19
CA LEU A 144 9.20 -3.25 21.66
C LEU A 144 9.25 -2.25 20.50
N PHE A 145 9.85 -2.64 19.37
CA PHE A 145 9.88 -1.78 18.19
C PHE A 145 8.48 -1.52 17.62
N ALA A 146 7.61 -2.53 17.57
CA ALA A 146 6.23 -2.37 17.15
C ALA A 146 5.48 -1.36 18.07
N LEU A 147 5.66 -1.46 19.39
CA LEU A 147 5.08 -0.51 20.34
C LEU A 147 5.59 0.92 20.11
N THR A 148 6.89 1.09 19.85
CA THR A 148 7.46 2.39 19.48
C THR A 148 6.80 2.94 18.23
N VAL A 149 6.65 2.13 17.18
CA VAL A 149 5.99 2.55 15.93
C VAL A 149 4.54 2.95 16.20
N TYR A 150 3.76 2.14 16.93
CA TYR A 150 2.37 2.46 17.24
C TYR A 150 2.19 3.71 18.10
N ALA A 151 3.15 4.02 18.98
CA ALA A 151 3.13 5.25 19.76
C ALA A 151 3.50 6.48 18.92
N MET A 152 4.47 6.36 18.02
CA MET A 152 4.95 7.49 17.22
C MET A 152 4.06 7.81 16.02
N VAL A 153 3.40 6.82 15.41
CA VAL A 153 2.55 7.02 14.23
C VAL A 153 1.45 8.08 14.44
N PRO A 154 0.67 8.07 15.53
CA PRO A 154 -0.31 9.13 15.80
C PRO A 154 0.33 10.51 15.99
N LEU A 155 1.51 10.57 16.60
CA LEU A 155 2.24 11.83 16.80
C LEU A 155 2.71 12.40 15.46
N ILE A 156 3.28 11.57 14.57
CA ILE A 156 3.71 11.95 13.21
C ILE A 156 2.51 12.42 12.40
N ALA A 157 1.40 11.67 12.42
CA ALA A 157 0.18 12.03 11.70
C ALA A 157 -0.42 13.37 12.19
N ALA A 158 -0.59 13.53 13.50
CA ALA A 158 -1.17 14.74 14.06
C ALA A 158 -0.29 15.98 13.84
N SER A 159 1.02 15.86 14.12
CA SER A 159 1.97 16.95 13.89
C SER A 159 2.08 17.31 12.41
N GLY A 160 2.11 16.32 11.51
CA GLY A 160 2.15 16.52 10.07
C GLY A 160 0.92 17.26 9.54
N LEU A 161 -0.28 16.94 10.04
CA LEU A 161 -1.51 17.67 9.70
C LEU A 161 -1.46 19.13 10.19
N ILE A 162 -1.06 19.35 11.44
CA ILE A 162 -0.94 20.70 12.02
C ILE A 162 0.04 21.55 11.21
N MET A 163 1.20 21.00 10.86
CA MET A 163 2.21 21.69 10.03
C MET A 163 1.70 21.97 8.62
N SER A 164 1.07 20.98 7.98
CA SER A 164 0.63 21.10 6.58
C SER A 164 -0.43 22.20 6.39
N PHE A 165 -1.37 22.30 7.34
CA PHE A 165 -2.50 23.23 7.25
C PHE A 165 -2.38 24.43 8.17
N HIS A 166 -1.26 24.58 8.88
CA HIS A 166 -1.01 25.66 9.84
C HIS A 166 -2.15 25.82 10.86
N TRP A 167 -2.62 24.68 11.39
CA TRP A 167 -3.75 24.69 12.33
C TRP A 167 -3.36 25.27 13.68
N GLY A 168 -3.98 26.41 14.05
CA GLY A 168 -3.86 27.04 15.35
C GLY A 168 -2.75 28.10 15.44
N PRO A 169 -2.40 28.53 16.67
CA PRO A 169 -1.41 29.58 16.90
C PRO A 169 0.00 29.19 16.43
N ALA A 170 0.85 30.19 16.12
CA ALA A 170 2.23 29.96 15.69
C ALA A 170 3.05 29.08 16.67
N ALA A 171 2.79 29.20 17.97
CA ALA A 171 3.43 28.35 18.99
C ALA A 171 3.06 26.86 18.83
N LEU A 172 1.80 26.55 18.51
CA LEU A 172 1.35 25.18 18.29
C LEU A 172 2.00 24.59 17.04
N VAL A 173 2.02 25.36 15.94
CA VAL A 173 2.69 24.93 14.70
C VAL A 173 4.19 24.73 14.95
N GLY A 174 4.84 25.62 15.68
CA GLY A 174 6.25 25.49 16.06
C GLY A 174 6.53 24.21 16.85
N TRP A 175 5.70 23.88 17.85
CA TRP A 175 5.83 22.62 18.58
C TRP A 175 5.53 21.39 17.72
N ALA A 176 4.58 21.48 16.79
CA ALA A 176 4.29 20.39 15.86
C ALA A 176 5.52 20.04 15.00
N VAL A 177 6.27 21.04 14.54
CA VAL A 177 7.53 20.81 13.82
C VAL A 177 8.51 19.98 14.64
N VAL A 178 8.72 20.35 15.90
CA VAL A 178 9.64 19.63 16.81
C VAL A 178 9.16 18.19 17.06
N VAL A 179 7.87 18.02 17.38
CA VAL A 179 7.27 16.71 17.64
C VAL A 179 7.38 15.81 16.41
N HIS A 180 7.13 16.35 15.21
CA HIS A 180 7.21 15.59 13.97
C HIS A 180 8.61 15.03 13.76
N PHE A 181 9.64 15.89 13.81
CA PHE A 181 11.02 15.47 13.61
C PHE A 181 11.50 14.49 14.69
N MET A 182 11.15 14.72 15.95
CA MET A 182 11.52 13.80 17.04
C MET A 182 10.85 12.43 16.90
N ALA A 183 9.56 12.39 16.56
CA ALA A 183 8.83 11.15 16.38
C ALA A 183 9.36 10.35 15.18
N VAL A 184 9.65 11.04 14.05
CA VAL A 184 10.29 10.41 12.89
C VAL A 184 11.68 9.89 13.25
N ALA A 185 12.51 10.66 13.95
CA ALA A 185 13.86 10.25 14.35
C ALA A 185 13.85 8.99 15.22
N VAL A 186 12.92 8.91 16.19
CA VAL A 186 12.72 7.72 17.03
C VAL A 186 12.38 6.50 16.19
N VAL A 187 11.43 6.62 15.25
CA VAL A 187 11.06 5.48 14.38
C VAL A 187 12.22 5.09 13.46
N VAL A 188 12.91 6.04 12.84
CA VAL A 188 14.05 5.79 11.95
C VAL A 188 15.18 5.06 12.67
N SER A 189 15.47 5.44 13.92
CA SER A 189 16.51 4.79 14.73
C SER A 189 16.24 3.29 14.91
N GLY A 190 14.98 2.91 15.21
CA GLY A 190 14.58 1.52 15.30
C GLY A 190 14.42 0.84 13.94
N LEU A 191 14.04 1.60 12.90
CA LEU A 191 13.91 1.09 11.53
C LEU A 191 15.25 0.57 11.00
N MET A 192 16.36 1.24 11.29
CA MET A 192 17.70 0.76 10.92
C MET A 192 17.98 -0.62 11.51
N VAL A 193 17.66 -0.80 12.80
CA VAL A 193 17.80 -2.09 13.50
C VAL A 193 16.85 -3.13 12.90
N HIS A 194 15.60 -2.75 12.63
CA HIS A 194 14.59 -3.63 12.04
C HIS A 194 15.02 -4.16 10.67
N VAL A 195 15.50 -3.28 9.77
CA VAL A 195 15.97 -3.65 8.44
C VAL A 195 17.21 -4.54 8.53
N TYR A 196 18.18 -4.20 9.39
CA TYR A 196 19.36 -5.03 9.61
C TYR A 196 19.00 -6.43 10.13
N MET A 197 18.17 -6.50 11.18
CA MET A 197 17.74 -7.76 11.78
C MET A 197 16.93 -8.60 10.80
N GLY A 198 16.08 -8.00 9.97
CA GLY A 198 15.28 -8.74 8.98
C GLY A 198 16.09 -9.19 7.77
N ALA A 199 16.74 -8.26 7.07
CA ALA A 199 17.32 -8.52 5.76
C ALA A 199 18.76 -9.08 5.81
N VAL A 200 19.54 -8.72 6.85
CA VAL A 200 20.97 -9.03 6.91
C VAL A 200 21.26 -10.19 7.85
N PHE A 201 20.62 -10.22 9.02
CA PHE A 201 20.93 -11.22 10.05
C PHE A 201 20.52 -12.64 9.61
N PRO A 202 21.47 -13.59 9.48
CA PRO A 202 21.19 -14.90 8.88
C PRO A 202 20.09 -15.70 9.57
N GLU A 203 19.99 -15.60 10.90
CA GLU A 203 19.02 -16.36 11.68
C GLU A 203 17.57 -15.92 11.41
N GLU A 204 17.34 -14.67 11.04
CA GLU A 204 16.00 -14.10 10.83
C GLU A 204 15.59 -14.09 9.34
N LYS A 205 16.44 -14.61 8.43
CA LYS A 205 16.12 -14.73 7.00
C LYS A 205 14.77 -15.41 6.73
N PRO A 206 14.39 -16.52 7.41
CA PRO A 206 13.07 -17.10 7.23
C PRO A 206 11.93 -16.13 7.59
N ALA A 207 12.12 -15.30 8.62
CA ALA A 207 11.14 -14.27 8.97
C ALA A 207 11.05 -13.18 7.90
N PHE A 208 12.16 -12.75 7.30
CA PHE A 208 12.12 -11.80 6.18
C PHE A 208 11.36 -12.35 4.98
N PHE A 209 11.68 -13.56 4.52
CA PHE A 209 10.97 -14.17 3.39
C PHE A 209 9.49 -14.40 3.69
N SER A 210 9.12 -14.62 4.95
CA SER A 210 7.72 -14.73 5.34
C SER A 210 6.92 -13.43 5.19
N MET A 211 7.57 -12.28 5.03
CA MET A 211 6.90 -11.02 4.66
C MET A 211 6.54 -10.94 3.17
N ILE A 212 7.09 -11.85 2.36
CA ILE A 212 6.80 -11.98 0.93
C ILE A 212 5.87 -13.19 0.70
N THR A 213 6.18 -14.32 1.34
CA THR A 213 5.49 -15.60 1.11
C THR A 213 4.36 -15.89 2.10
N GLY A 214 4.38 -15.25 3.28
CA GLY A 214 3.42 -15.49 4.37
C GLY A 214 3.70 -16.74 5.21
N VAL A 215 4.73 -17.53 4.90
CA VAL A 215 5.01 -18.83 5.52
C VAL A 215 6.45 -18.93 6.03
N VAL A 216 6.67 -19.75 7.06
CA VAL A 216 8.00 -20.09 7.61
C VAL A 216 8.14 -21.60 7.78
N PRO A 217 9.36 -22.16 7.71
CA PRO A 217 9.62 -23.56 8.07
C PRO A 217 9.22 -23.85 9.52
N GLU A 218 8.66 -25.03 9.78
CA GLU A 218 8.25 -25.43 11.13
C GLU A 218 9.44 -25.52 12.10
N ALA A 219 10.60 -26.00 11.64
CA ALA A 219 11.84 -25.99 12.42
C ALA A 219 12.24 -24.58 12.89
N TYR A 220 12.02 -23.56 12.05
CA TYR A 220 12.27 -22.17 12.42
C TYR A 220 11.31 -21.71 13.52
N ALA A 221 10.02 -22.02 13.37
CA ALA A 221 9.00 -21.71 14.38
C ALA A 221 9.33 -22.38 15.73
N TYR A 222 9.75 -23.65 15.71
CA TYR A 222 10.13 -24.41 16.89
C TYR A 222 11.32 -23.78 17.64
N LYS A 223 12.36 -23.36 16.91
CA LYS A 223 13.61 -22.84 17.48
C LYS A 223 13.49 -21.39 17.95
N HIS A 224 12.84 -20.52 17.18
CA HIS A 224 12.82 -19.06 17.43
C HIS A 224 11.51 -18.56 18.06
N HIS A 225 10.42 -19.29 17.90
CA HIS A 225 9.06 -18.85 18.27
C HIS A 225 8.30 -19.96 19.01
N ARG A 226 8.95 -20.55 20.03
CA ARG A 226 8.49 -21.76 20.69
C ARG A 226 7.06 -21.69 21.22
N LYS A 227 6.68 -20.58 21.88
CA LYS A 227 5.31 -20.42 22.42
C LYS A 227 4.27 -20.40 21.30
N TRP A 228 4.60 -19.75 20.19
CA TRP A 228 3.73 -19.70 19.02
C TRP A 228 3.62 -21.06 18.34
N TRP A 229 4.71 -21.79 18.21
CA TRP A 229 4.68 -23.15 17.67
C TRP A 229 3.78 -24.07 18.50
N GLU A 230 3.90 -24.04 19.84
CA GLU A 230 3.04 -24.83 20.74
C GLU A 230 1.56 -24.46 20.62
N GLU A 231 1.27 -23.16 20.48
CA GLU A 231 -0.09 -22.67 20.22
C GLU A 231 -0.63 -23.21 18.89
N VAL A 232 0.14 -23.12 17.81
CA VAL A 232 -0.25 -23.64 16.49
C VAL A 232 -0.55 -25.14 16.57
N LYS A 233 0.31 -25.93 17.22
CA LYS A 233 0.08 -27.38 17.39
C LYS A 233 -1.15 -27.67 18.23
N ARG A 234 -1.43 -26.88 19.26
CA ARG A 234 -2.66 -26.99 20.06
C ARG A 234 -3.89 -26.72 19.22
N LEU A 235 -3.87 -25.68 18.38
CA LEU A 235 -4.98 -25.35 17.48
C LEU A 235 -5.18 -26.41 16.39
N GLU A 236 -4.11 -26.97 15.83
CA GLU A 236 -4.18 -28.08 14.87
C GLU A 236 -4.87 -29.30 15.48
N ARG A 237 -4.53 -29.67 16.72
CA ARG A 237 -5.20 -30.76 17.45
C ARG A 237 -6.69 -30.48 17.67
N LYS A 238 -7.04 -29.27 18.09
CA LYS A 238 -8.45 -28.86 18.27
C LYS A 238 -9.25 -28.88 16.97
N ARG A 239 -8.63 -28.51 15.84
CA ARG A 239 -9.26 -28.61 14.51
C ARG A 239 -9.48 -30.06 14.11
N ALA A 240 -8.48 -30.92 14.32
CA ALA A 240 -8.60 -32.35 14.06
C ALA A 240 -9.70 -33.00 14.92
N ALA A 241 -9.94 -32.48 16.12
CA ALA A 241 -11.02 -32.89 17.03
C ALA A 241 -12.40 -32.25 16.71
N GLY A 242 -12.51 -31.38 15.70
CA GLY A 242 -13.77 -30.72 15.31
C GLY A 242 -14.23 -29.52 16.18
N GLU A 243 -13.53 -29.21 17.28
CA GLU A 243 -13.97 -28.22 18.28
C GLU A 243 -13.95 -26.75 17.79
N LEU A 244 -13.17 -26.43 16.75
CA LEU A 244 -12.98 -25.04 16.29
C LEU A 244 -13.99 -24.58 15.22
N GLU A 245 -14.60 -25.50 14.47
CA GLU A 245 -15.62 -25.13 13.47
C GLU A 245 -16.91 -24.63 14.13
N GLU A 246 -17.24 -25.15 15.31
CA GLU A 246 -18.45 -24.82 16.03
C GLU A 246 -18.41 -23.40 16.63
N ALA A 247 -17.24 -22.95 17.10
CA ALA A 247 -17.04 -21.61 17.67
C ALA A 247 -17.06 -20.47 16.61
N THR A 248 -16.83 -20.78 15.34
CA THR A 248 -16.69 -19.78 14.26
C THR A 248 -18.02 -19.46 13.55
N ARG A 249 -19.11 -20.18 13.87
CA ARG A 249 -20.47 -19.94 13.33
C ARG A 249 -21.16 -18.71 13.93
N ARG A 250 -20.48 -17.57 14.03
CA ARG A 250 -21.14 -16.29 14.33
C ARG A 250 -21.62 -15.66 13.03
N THR A 251 -22.94 -15.49 12.91
CA THR A 251 -23.57 -14.84 11.75
C THR A 251 -23.01 -13.41 11.59
N PRO A 252 -22.32 -13.08 10.48
CA PRO A 252 -21.83 -11.72 10.27
C PRO A 252 -23.01 -10.74 10.23
N SER A 253 -22.82 -9.54 10.78
CA SER A 253 -23.84 -8.49 10.70
C SER A 253 -24.23 -8.22 9.24
N ARG A 254 -25.49 -7.86 8.97
CA ARG A 254 -26.03 -7.63 7.62
C ARG A 254 -25.15 -6.72 6.74
N LEU A 255 -24.53 -5.68 7.31
CA LEU A 255 -23.63 -4.76 6.61
C LEU A 255 -22.38 -5.47 6.06
N TRP A 256 -21.69 -6.23 6.92
CA TRP A 256 -20.49 -6.97 6.54
C TRP A 256 -20.79 -8.11 5.57
N ALA A 257 -21.96 -8.73 5.69
CA ALA A 257 -22.44 -9.72 4.72
C ALA A 257 -22.61 -9.09 3.32
N ALA A 258 -23.17 -7.88 3.24
CA ALA A 258 -23.31 -7.14 1.98
C ALA A 258 -21.96 -6.71 1.39
N LEU A 259 -21.01 -6.22 2.21
CA LEU A 259 -19.68 -5.81 1.74
C LEU A 259 -18.80 -7.00 1.30
N ARG A 260 -19.01 -8.18 1.89
CA ARG A 260 -18.32 -9.43 1.53
C ARG A 260 -19.04 -10.22 0.44
N ALA A 261 -20.16 -9.73 -0.07
CA ALA A 261 -20.85 -10.39 -1.17
C ALA A 261 -19.91 -10.48 -2.38
N ARG A 262 -19.75 -11.70 -2.91
CA ARG A 262 -18.93 -11.95 -4.08
C ARG A 262 -19.53 -11.36 -5.36
N GLU A 263 -20.83 -11.09 -5.35
CA GLU A 263 -21.54 -10.53 -6.49
C GLU A 263 -21.16 -9.05 -6.70
N TYR A 264 -21.19 -8.62 -7.95
CA TYR A 264 -21.01 -7.21 -8.29
C TYR A 264 -22.26 -6.43 -7.90
N TRP A 265 -22.08 -5.16 -7.55
CA TRP A 265 -23.21 -4.29 -7.29
C TRP A 265 -24.08 -4.17 -8.55
N PRO A 266 -25.41 -4.07 -8.39
CA PRO A 266 -26.29 -3.76 -9.50
C PRO A 266 -25.81 -2.49 -10.22
N ALA A 267 -25.85 -2.51 -11.56
CA ALA A 267 -25.31 -1.42 -12.39
C ALA A 267 -25.91 -0.05 -12.04
N TYR A 268 -27.18 0.00 -11.61
CA TYR A 268 -27.84 1.23 -11.16
C TYR A 268 -27.17 1.85 -9.93
N TRP A 269 -26.78 1.05 -8.94
CA TRP A 269 -26.11 1.54 -7.73
C TRP A 269 -24.67 1.97 -8.02
N ALA A 270 -23.98 1.22 -8.89
CA ALA A 270 -22.66 1.62 -9.38
C ALA A 270 -22.74 2.95 -10.16
N GLY A 271 -23.76 3.11 -11.01
CA GLY A 271 -24.03 4.33 -11.77
C GLY A 271 -24.36 5.53 -10.89
N LEU A 272 -25.22 5.35 -9.88
CA LEU A 272 -25.51 6.40 -8.89
C LEU A 272 -24.25 6.80 -8.13
N GLY A 273 -23.45 5.83 -7.66
CA GLY A 273 -22.20 6.09 -6.96
C GLY A 273 -21.17 6.84 -7.81
N LEU A 274 -21.05 6.46 -9.09
CA LEU A 274 -20.20 7.17 -10.05
C LEU A 274 -20.71 8.59 -10.29
N GLY A 275 -22.03 8.79 -10.45
CA GLY A 275 -22.64 10.11 -10.62
C GLY A 275 -22.42 11.03 -9.43
N LEU A 276 -22.58 10.52 -8.20
CA LEU A 276 -22.29 11.26 -6.97
C LEU A 276 -20.82 11.62 -6.85
N THR A 277 -19.92 10.72 -7.26
CA THR A 277 -18.47 10.96 -7.25
C THR A 277 -18.09 12.03 -8.28
N LEU A 278 -18.70 11.97 -9.47
CA LEU A 278 -18.50 12.97 -10.52
C LEU A 278 -19.03 14.34 -10.09
N LEU A 279 -20.20 14.40 -9.44
CA LEU A 279 -20.74 15.62 -8.84
C LEU A 279 -19.78 16.17 -7.77
N ALA A 280 -19.30 15.32 -6.87
CA ALA A 280 -18.34 15.71 -5.83
C ALA A 280 -17.03 16.22 -6.43
N ALA A 281 -16.52 15.61 -7.49
CA ALA A 281 -15.30 16.06 -8.19
C ALA A 281 -15.46 17.48 -8.73
N PHE A 282 -16.61 17.78 -9.38
CA PHE A 282 -16.91 19.13 -9.84
C PHE A 282 -17.06 20.12 -8.68
N LEU A 283 -17.76 19.76 -7.60
CA LEU A 283 -18.00 20.67 -6.47
C LEU A 283 -16.74 20.95 -5.64
N LEU A 284 -15.89 19.95 -5.42
CA LEU A 284 -14.74 20.05 -4.52
C LEU A 284 -13.46 20.50 -5.24
N VAL A 285 -13.26 20.03 -6.47
CA VAL A 285 -11.99 20.22 -7.20
C VAL A 285 -12.18 21.11 -8.45
N GLY A 286 -13.42 21.33 -8.88
CA GLY A 286 -13.71 22.10 -10.10
C GLY A 286 -13.32 21.36 -11.38
N GLN A 287 -13.01 20.06 -11.29
CA GLN A 287 -12.63 19.23 -12.43
C GLN A 287 -13.47 17.96 -12.48
N GLY A 288 -13.78 17.52 -13.69
CA GLY A 288 -14.47 16.25 -13.91
C GLY A 288 -13.51 15.06 -13.89
N LEU A 289 -14.07 13.85 -13.87
CA LEU A 289 -13.32 12.61 -13.88
C LEU A 289 -12.69 12.32 -15.25
N GLY A 290 -11.53 11.66 -15.25
CA GLY A 290 -10.86 11.22 -16.47
C GLY A 290 -9.67 10.30 -16.23
N ALA A 291 -9.35 9.46 -17.23
CA ALA A 291 -8.24 8.51 -17.12
C ALA A 291 -7.03 8.88 -18.00
N SER A 292 -7.20 9.00 -19.31
CA SER A 292 -6.09 9.13 -20.27
C SER A 292 -5.20 10.37 -20.04
N GLY A 293 -5.77 11.43 -19.47
CA GLY A 293 -5.01 12.64 -19.11
C GLY A 293 -3.99 12.41 -17.98
N GLY A 294 -4.30 11.52 -17.02
CA GLY A 294 -3.36 11.13 -15.96
C GLY A 294 -2.24 10.23 -16.50
N PHE A 295 -2.55 9.25 -17.35
CA PHE A 295 -1.53 8.43 -18.02
C PHE A 295 -0.58 9.26 -18.89
N THR A 296 -1.10 10.29 -19.56
CA THR A 296 -0.28 11.23 -20.34
C THR A 296 0.69 11.99 -19.46
N ARG A 297 0.28 12.37 -18.24
CA ARG A 297 1.14 13.07 -17.27
C ARG A 297 2.21 12.17 -16.68
N TYR A 298 1.91 10.90 -16.41
CA TYR A 298 2.95 9.92 -16.05
C TYR A 298 4.00 9.79 -17.15
N LEU A 299 3.56 9.67 -18.41
CA LEU A 299 4.49 9.60 -19.55
C LEU A 299 5.28 10.90 -19.72
N ALA A 300 4.63 12.07 -19.62
CA ALA A 300 5.30 13.36 -19.71
C ALA A 300 6.36 13.53 -18.61
N PHE A 301 6.07 13.06 -17.39
CA PHE A 301 7.05 13.02 -16.30
C PHE A 301 8.24 12.13 -16.63
N LEU A 302 8.02 10.92 -17.17
CA LEU A 302 9.11 10.04 -17.60
C LEU A 302 9.95 10.66 -18.72
N ILE A 303 9.32 11.30 -19.70
CA ILE A 303 10.02 11.99 -20.81
C ILE A 303 10.83 13.16 -20.26
N GLN A 304 10.27 13.98 -19.36
CA GLN A 304 10.98 15.07 -18.70
C GLN A 304 12.18 14.59 -17.89
N LEU A 305 12.08 13.43 -17.24
CA LEU A 305 13.15 12.84 -16.44
C LEU A 305 14.28 12.28 -17.32
N LEU A 306 13.94 11.64 -18.44
CA LEU A 306 14.91 10.96 -19.31
C LEU A 306 15.52 11.89 -20.37
N VAL A 307 14.71 12.80 -20.93
CA VAL A 307 15.09 13.67 -22.05
C VAL A 307 14.47 15.08 -21.86
N PRO A 308 14.98 15.88 -20.91
CA PRO A 308 14.38 17.15 -20.49
C PRO A 308 14.29 18.19 -21.62
N ASP A 309 15.33 18.31 -22.45
CA ASP A 309 15.35 19.27 -23.56
C ASP A 309 14.29 18.96 -24.61
N TYR A 310 14.05 17.67 -24.86
CA TYR A 310 12.98 17.23 -25.76
C TYR A 310 11.61 17.51 -25.16
N ALA A 311 11.41 17.24 -23.87
CA ALA A 311 10.16 17.52 -23.18
C ALA A 311 9.80 19.02 -23.23
N ALA A 312 10.79 19.90 -23.04
CA ALA A 312 10.61 21.35 -23.01
C ALA A 312 10.45 21.97 -24.41
N SER A 313 11.16 21.46 -25.42
CA SER A 313 11.14 22.02 -26.78
C SER A 313 10.00 21.47 -27.65
N HIS A 314 9.49 20.27 -27.35
CA HIS A 314 8.52 19.62 -28.22
C HIS A 314 7.11 20.25 -28.05
N PRO A 315 6.43 20.68 -29.14
CA PRO A 315 5.17 21.43 -29.07
C PRO A 315 4.04 20.75 -28.30
N TYR A 316 4.06 19.42 -28.25
CA TYR A 316 3.08 18.63 -27.52
C TYR A 316 3.39 18.52 -26.01
N TRP A 317 4.65 18.23 -25.67
CA TRP A 317 5.07 17.90 -24.31
C TRP A 317 5.27 19.14 -23.44
N SER A 318 5.68 20.25 -24.05
CA SER A 318 5.87 21.54 -23.37
C SER A 318 4.61 22.03 -22.65
N ASN A 319 3.41 21.67 -23.14
CA ASN A 319 2.15 21.99 -22.48
C ASN A 319 1.98 21.34 -21.09
N TYR A 320 2.67 20.23 -20.84
CA TYR A 320 2.65 19.51 -19.57
C TYR A 320 3.80 19.93 -18.64
N VAL A 321 4.87 20.49 -19.21
CA VAL A 321 6.05 20.94 -18.48
C VAL A 321 5.85 22.40 -18.06
N GLN A 322 5.28 22.59 -16.87
CA GLN A 322 5.13 23.92 -16.27
C GLN A 322 6.23 24.12 -15.22
N ALA A 323 6.91 25.26 -15.24
CA ALA A 323 7.99 25.56 -14.29
C ALA A 323 7.50 25.57 -12.82
N ASP A 324 6.24 25.92 -12.61
CA ASP A 324 5.71 26.27 -11.28
C ASP A 324 4.85 25.14 -10.66
N ARG A 325 4.57 24.08 -11.43
CA ARG A 325 3.68 22.98 -11.03
C ARG A 325 4.27 21.64 -11.48
N PRO A 326 4.47 20.69 -10.56
CA PRO A 326 5.03 19.40 -10.92
C PRO A 326 3.98 18.58 -11.65
N ILE A 327 4.42 17.90 -12.71
CA ILE A 327 3.56 17.19 -13.68
C ILE A 327 2.63 16.16 -13.02
N LEU A 328 3.09 15.55 -11.91
CA LEU A 328 2.35 14.54 -11.17
C LEU A 328 1.34 15.10 -10.16
N MET A 329 1.43 16.39 -9.79
CA MET A 329 0.48 17.01 -8.85
C MET A 329 -0.72 17.59 -9.61
N ASP A 330 -1.41 16.72 -10.33
CA ASP A 330 -2.64 17.03 -11.06
C ASP A 330 -3.78 16.15 -10.55
N PHE A 331 -5.00 16.68 -10.54
CA PHE A 331 -6.17 15.96 -10.07
C PHE A 331 -6.33 14.60 -10.76
N LEU A 332 -6.10 14.51 -12.08
CA LEU A 332 -6.24 13.26 -12.83
C LEU A 332 -5.19 12.21 -12.42
N VAL A 333 -4.01 12.65 -11.96
CA VAL A 333 -2.97 11.74 -11.47
C VAL A 333 -3.38 11.17 -10.11
N LEU A 334 -3.90 12.02 -9.22
CA LEU A 334 -4.42 11.58 -7.92
C LEU A 334 -5.69 10.72 -8.07
N GLU A 335 -6.57 11.07 -9.01
CA GLU A 335 -7.77 10.29 -9.36
C GLU A 335 -7.39 8.87 -9.78
N LEU A 336 -6.42 8.68 -10.66
CA LEU A 336 -5.98 7.35 -11.10
C LEU A 336 -5.47 6.50 -9.92
N ILE A 337 -4.71 7.09 -9.01
CA ILE A 337 -4.27 6.41 -7.78
C ILE A 337 -5.48 6.05 -6.92
N GLY A 338 -6.40 6.99 -6.72
CA GLY A 338 -7.64 6.77 -5.96
C GLY A 338 -8.52 5.66 -6.54
N VAL A 339 -8.68 5.61 -7.87
CA VAL A 339 -9.42 4.56 -8.59
C VAL A 339 -8.74 3.20 -8.41
N ALA A 340 -7.41 3.14 -8.55
CA ALA A 340 -6.65 1.91 -8.35
C ALA A 340 -6.77 1.40 -6.92
N LEU A 341 -6.59 2.27 -5.92
CA LEU A 341 -6.73 1.93 -4.50
C LEU A 341 -8.17 1.54 -4.15
N GLY A 342 -9.16 2.29 -4.62
CA GLY A 342 -10.59 2.02 -4.39
C GLY A 342 -11.03 0.69 -4.99
N GLY A 343 -10.62 0.40 -6.23
CA GLY A 343 -10.85 -0.88 -6.90
C GLY A 343 -10.19 -2.03 -6.16
N PHE A 344 -8.95 -1.83 -5.69
CA PHE A 344 -8.22 -2.82 -4.89
C PHE A 344 -8.92 -3.12 -3.57
N VAL A 345 -9.29 -2.09 -2.80
CA VAL A 345 -10.02 -2.23 -1.53
C VAL A 345 -11.37 -2.90 -1.75
N SER A 346 -12.11 -2.53 -2.80
CA SER A 346 -13.39 -3.17 -3.17
C SER A 346 -13.22 -4.66 -3.47
N GLY A 347 -12.23 -5.01 -4.31
CA GLY A 347 -11.92 -6.41 -4.63
C GLY A 347 -11.45 -7.21 -3.41
N TRP A 348 -10.71 -6.58 -2.51
CA TRP A 348 -10.24 -7.18 -1.26
C TRP A 348 -11.39 -7.49 -0.31
N LEU A 349 -12.27 -6.51 -0.05
CA LEU A 349 -13.43 -6.66 0.83
C LEU A 349 -14.39 -7.75 0.32
N ALA A 350 -14.60 -7.83 -0.99
CA ALA A 350 -15.43 -8.85 -1.63
C ALA A 350 -14.77 -10.24 -1.72
N GLY A 351 -13.50 -10.37 -1.30
CA GLY A 351 -12.76 -11.63 -1.41
C GLY A 351 -12.55 -12.10 -2.85
N ARG A 352 -12.41 -11.16 -3.79
CA ARG A 352 -12.26 -11.38 -5.23
C ARG A 352 -10.83 -11.19 -5.76
N LEU A 353 -9.87 -10.81 -4.92
CA LEU A 353 -8.48 -10.64 -5.35
C LEU A 353 -7.87 -11.99 -5.74
N ARG A 354 -7.59 -12.16 -7.03
CA ARG A 354 -6.90 -13.33 -7.57
C ARG A 354 -5.96 -12.91 -8.68
N TRP A 355 -4.75 -13.46 -8.67
CA TRP A 355 -3.86 -13.37 -9.82
C TRP A 355 -4.34 -14.33 -10.90
N THR A 356 -4.86 -13.79 -12.01
CA THR A 356 -5.38 -14.57 -13.13
C THR A 356 -5.23 -13.77 -14.43
N THR A 357 -5.25 -14.48 -15.56
CA THR A 357 -5.40 -13.87 -16.89
C THR A 357 -6.75 -14.28 -17.43
N ASP A 358 -7.69 -13.34 -17.51
CA ASP A 358 -9.02 -13.59 -18.06
C ASP A 358 -8.93 -13.79 -19.58
N ARG A 359 -9.26 -15.00 -20.04
CA ARG A 359 -9.16 -15.44 -21.43
C ARG A 359 -10.28 -16.42 -21.76
N GLY A 360 -10.63 -16.52 -23.05
CA GLY A 360 -11.50 -17.59 -23.52
C GLY A 360 -10.88 -18.99 -23.33
N PRO A 361 -11.69 -20.04 -23.24
CA PRO A 361 -11.21 -21.40 -22.99
C PRO A 361 -10.24 -21.88 -24.09
N ALA A 362 -10.47 -21.45 -25.34
CA ALA A 362 -9.75 -21.91 -26.53
C ALA A 362 -8.43 -21.17 -26.82
N ILE A 363 -8.11 -20.06 -26.15
CA ILE A 363 -6.90 -19.26 -26.46
C ILE A 363 -5.82 -19.39 -25.38
N PRO A 364 -4.53 -19.43 -25.73
CA PRO A 364 -3.45 -19.37 -24.74
C PRO A 364 -3.27 -17.94 -24.19
N ALA A 365 -2.69 -17.83 -22.99
CA ALA A 365 -2.48 -16.54 -22.31
C ALA A 365 -1.67 -15.53 -23.15
N ARG A 366 -0.67 -16.00 -23.90
CA ARG A 366 0.13 -15.16 -24.82
C ARG A 366 -0.73 -14.42 -25.85
N THR A 367 -1.74 -15.09 -26.41
CA THR A 367 -2.65 -14.49 -27.40
C THR A 367 -3.53 -13.44 -26.73
N ARG A 368 -3.99 -13.72 -25.51
CA ARG A 368 -4.75 -12.73 -24.72
C ARG A 368 -3.94 -11.48 -24.43
N TRP A 369 -2.66 -11.62 -24.06
CA TRP A 369 -1.77 -10.49 -23.81
C TRP A 369 -1.45 -9.72 -25.09
N ALA A 370 -1.18 -10.42 -26.20
CA ALA A 370 -0.97 -9.79 -27.50
C ALA A 370 -2.19 -8.95 -27.94
N LEU A 371 -3.40 -9.51 -27.79
CA LEU A 371 -4.65 -8.80 -28.08
C LEU A 371 -4.88 -7.63 -27.10
N ALA A 372 -4.57 -7.78 -25.81
CA ALA A 372 -4.68 -6.70 -24.84
C ALA A 372 -3.75 -5.53 -25.20
N PHE A 373 -2.51 -5.86 -25.58
CA PHE A 373 -1.50 -4.89 -25.99
C PHE A 373 -1.90 -4.19 -27.29
N ALA A 374 -2.29 -4.93 -28.32
CA ALA A 374 -2.74 -4.37 -29.60
C ALA A 374 -4.00 -3.50 -29.42
N GLY A 375 -4.97 -3.95 -28.63
CA GLY A 375 -6.16 -3.17 -28.29
C GLY A 375 -5.83 -1.89 -27.52
N GLY A 376 -4.87 -1.96 -26.59
CA GLY A 376 -4.34 -0.81 -25.87
C GLY A 376 -3.68 0.21 -26.78
N LEU A 377 -2.84 -0.25 -27.73
CA LEU A 377 -2.22 0.61 -28.75
C LEU A 377 -3.26 1.31 -29.63
N LEU A 378 -4.24 0.56 -30.14
CA LEU A 378 -5.33 1.11 -30.96
C LEU A 378 -6.17 2.13 -30.17
N SER A 379 -6.49 1.83 -28.91
CA SER A 379 -7.22 2.74 -28.02
C SER A 379 -6.43 4.02 -27.75
N GLY A 380 -5.13 3.90 -27.46
CA GLY A 380 -4.23 5.04 -27.25
C GLY A 380 -4.11 5.91 -28.50
N PHE A 381 -3.91 5.29 -29.66
CA PHE A 381 -3.88 5.97 -30.95
C PHE A 381 -5.20 6.70 -31.25
N GLY A 382 -6.34 6.03 -31.06
CA GLY A 382 -7.67 6.63 -31.20
C GLY A 382 -7.88 7.82 -30.27
N ALA A 383 -7.47 7.72 -29.00
CA ALA A 383 -7.55 8.83 -28.05
C ALA A 383 -6.69 10.04 -28.49
N ARG A 384 -5.53 9.81 -29.10
CA ARG A 384 -4.69 10.89 -29.66
C ARG A 384 -5.34 11.55 -30.87
N MET A 385 -5.88 10.77 -31.80
CA MET A 385 -6.61 11.33 -32.95
C MET A 385 -7.82 12.17 -32.51
N ALA A 386 -8.50 11.73 -31.45
CA ALA A 386 -9.60 12.47 -30.83
C ALA A 386 -9.17 13.70 -30.00
N ARG A 387 -7.86 13.99 -29.94
CA ARG A 387 -7.27 15.14 -29.22
C ARG A 387 -7.65 15.25 -27.73
N GLY A 388 -8.02 14.14 -27.09
CA GLY A 388 -8.55 14.21 -25.73
C GLY A 388 -8.76 12.87 -25.02
N CYS A 389 -9.19 12.96 -23.77
CA CYS A 389 -9.54 11.80 -22.96
C CYS A 389 -10.91 11.27 -23.38
N THR A 390 -10.96 10.05 -23.92
CA THR A 390 -12.21 9.38 -24.32
C THR A 390 -13.14 9.14 -23.13
N SER A 391 -12.59 8.74 -21.98
CA SER A 391 -13.39 8.56 -20.76
C SER A 391 -13.88 9.87 -20.15
N GLY A 392 -13.08 10.94 -20.23
CA GLY A 392 -13.48 12.28 -19.78
C GLY A 392 -14.58 12.88 -20.67
N LEU A 393 -14.48 12.70 -21.98
CA LEU A 393 -15.52 13.12 -22.92
C LEU A 393 -16.85 12.40 -22.63
N ALA A 394 -16.81 11.10 -22.34
CA ALA A 394 -18.00 10.33 -22.01
C ALA A 394 -18.60 10.71 -20.65
N LEU A 395 -17.80 10.68 -19.58
CA LEU A 395 -18.28 10.87 -18.20
C LEU A 395 -18.52 12.35 -17.90
N SER A 396 -17.47 13.15 -17.94
CA SER A 396 -17.52 14.57 -17.58
C SER A 396 -18.30 15.37 -18.62
N GLY A 397 -18.12 15.07 -19.91
CA GLY A 397 -18.93 15.67 -20.98
C GLY A 397 -20.41 15.27 -20.93
N GLY A 398 -20.71 14.03 -20.53
CA GLY A 398 -22.09 13.58 -20.31
C GLY A 398 -22.75 14.29 -19.13
N ALA A 399 -22.01 14.48 -18.03
CA ALA A 399 -22.50 15.19 -16.86
C ALA A 399 -22.74 16.69 -17.09
N THR A 400 -22.00 17.31 -18.01
CA THR A 400 -22.24 18.70 -18.45
C THR A 400 -23.24 18.79 -19.61
N LEU A 401 -23.91 17.68 -19.96
CA LEU A 401 -24.90 17.59 -21.03
C LEU A 401 -24.38 18.01 -22.42
N SER A 402 -23.09 17.77 -22.69
CA SER A 402 -22.49 18.07 -23.98
C SER A 402 -23.06 17.17 -25.08
N VAL A 403 -23.60 17.77 -26.15
CA VAL A 403 -24.08 17.04 -27.34
C VAL A 403 -22.99 16.14 -27.91
N GLY A 404 -21.74 16.64 -27.95
CA GLY A 404 -20.59 15.88 -28.44
C GLY A 404 -20.29 14.64 -27.60
N ALA A 405 -20.52 14.69 -26.29
CA ALA A 405 -20.35 13.54 -25.40
C ALA A 405 -21.37 12.43 -25.69
N PHE A 406 -22.63 12.79 -25.93
CA PHE A 406 -23.68 11.82 -26.28
C PHE A 406 -23.42 11.16 -27.63
N VAL A 407 -23.07 11.95 -28.66
CA VAL A 407 -22.70 11.42 -29.98
C VAL A 407 -21.49 10.50 -29.89
N PHE A 408 -20.47 10.91 -29.14
CA PHE A 408 -19.29 10.09 -28.88
C PHE A 408 -19.65 8.78 -28.19
N MET A 409 -20.48 8.82 -27.14
CA MET A 409 -20.86 7.64 -26.38
C MET A 409 -21.62 6.63 -27.24
N LEU A 410 -22.59 7.09 -28.03
CA LEU A 410 -23.31 6.24 -29.00
C LEU A 410 -22.35 5.59 -30.00
N SER A 411 -21.41 6.36 -30.53
CA SER A 411 -20.41 5.88 -31.50
C SER A 411 -19.49 4.82 -30.89
N VAL A 412 -19.04 5.02 -29.64
CA VAL A 412 -18.20 4.06 -28.91
C VAL A 412 -18.96 2.76 -28.65
N PHE A 413 -20.22 2.82 -28.22
CA PHE A 413 -21.03 1.62 -28.01
C PHE A 413 -21.23 0.85 -29.33
N LEU A 414 -21.58 1.55 -30.41
CA LEU A 414 -21.75 0.93 -31.73
C LEU A 414 -20.46 0.22 -32.18
N ALA A 415 -19.31 0.90 -32.09
CA ALA A 415 -18.02 0.33 -32.42
C ALA A 415 -17.64 -0.85 -31.51
N ALA A 416 -17.94 -0.76 -30.21
CA ALA A 416 -17.67 -1.82 -29.25
C ALA A 416 -18.51 -3.07 -29.53
N PHE A 417 -19.80 -2.93 -29.84
CA PHE A 417 -20.66 -4.06 -30.21
C PHE A 417 -20.21 -4.70 -31.52
N ALA A 418 -19.88 -3.90 -32.53
CA ALA A 418 -19.35 -4.41 -33.80
C ALA A 418 -18.01 -5.15 -33.59
N GLY A 419 -17.09 -4.58 -32.81
CA GLY A 419 -15.81 -5.20 -32.47
C GLY A 419 -15.97 -6.48 -31.65
N ALA A 420 -16.88 -6.49 -30.68
CA ALA A 420 -17.20 -7.67 -29.87
C ALA A 420 -17.73 -8.81 -30.75
N TYR A 421 -18.57 -8.52 -31.74
CA TYR A 421 -19.02 -9.51 -32.70
C TYR A 421 -17.85 -10.13 -33.46
N LEU A 422 -16.91 -9.33 -33.97
CA LEU A 422 -15.74 -9.82 -34.71
C LEU A 422 -14.79 -10.66 -33.84
N LEU A 423 -14.60 -10.26 -32.58
CA LEU A 423 -13.69 -10.91 -31.64
C LEU A 423 -14.34 -12.00 -30.79
N ARG A 424 -15.62 -12.32 -30.99
CA ARG A 424 -16.35 -13.31 -30.16
C ARG A 424 -15.68 -14.68 -30.08
N ARG A 425 -15.05 -15.12 -31.17
CA ARG A 425 -14.33 -16.42 -31.25
C ARG A 425 -13.10 -16.51 -30.34
N VAL A 426 -12.65 -15.38 -29.80
CA VAL A 426 -11.55 -15.30 -28.82
C VAL A 426 -12.05 -15.59 -27.40
N TRP A 427 -13.35 -15.43 -27.16
CA TRP A 427 -13.99 -15.54 -25.84
C TRP A 427 -14.93 -16.74 -25.69
N LEU A 428 -15.49 -17.22 -26.80
CA LEU A 428 -16.16 -18.53 -26.92
C LEU A 428 -15.12 -19.64 -27.01
#